data_AF-A0AAE4E995-F1
#
_entry.id   AF-A0AAE4E995-F1
#
_cell.length_a   1.000
_cell.length_b   1.000
_cell.length_c   1.000
_cell.angle_alpha   90.00
_cell.angle_beta   90.00
_cell.angle_gamma   90.00
#
_symmetry.space_group_name_H-M   'P 1'
#
loop_
_entity.id
_entity.type
_entity.pdbx_description
1 polymer ?
#
loop_
_entity_poly.entity_id
_entity_poly.type
_entity_poly.pdbx_seq_one_letter_code
_entity_poly.pdbx_strand_id
1 'polypeptide(L)' 'MSIHGHDVLNMMIESGERYTEESLVEAIHARFGEAARFHTCSASEMTAAELVAFLAARGKFIPAADGFSTHESKICRH' A
#
# COMPACT_ATOMS: atom_id res chain seq x y z
N MET A 1 7.18 -6.26 -15.63
CA MET A 1 7.03 -5.21 -14.60
C MET A 1 6.36 -5.83 -13.41
N SER A 2 7.03 -5.92 -12.26
CA SER A 2 6.40 -6.37 -11.01
C SER A 2 6.19 -5.15 -10.13
N ILE A 3 4.98 -4.97 -9.60
CA ILE A 3 4.68 -3.84 -8.72
C ILE A 3 4.97 -4.29 -7.29
N HIS A 4 5.85 -3.57 -6.61
CA HIS A 4 6.19 -3.91 -5.24
C HIS A 4 5.23 -3.23 -4.27
N GLY A 5 4.96 -3.87 -3.12
CA GLY A 5 4.18 -3.22 -2.05
C GLY A 5 4.77 -1.89 -1.59
N HIS A 6 6.07 -1.67 -1.80
CA HIS A 6 6.75 -0.40 -1.53
C HIS A 6 6.30 0.74 -2.46
N ASP A 7 5.94 0.46 -3.71
CA ASP A 7 5.44 1.48 -4.65
C ASP A 7 4.13 2.11 -4.15
N VAL A 8 3.27 1.29 -3.55
CA VAL A 8 2.03 1.75 -2.91
C VAL A 8 2.31 2.61 -1.69
N LEU A 9 3.30 2.25 -0.87
CA LEU A 9 3.69 3.05 0.29
C LEU A 9 4.29 4.40 -0.14
N ASN A 10 5.11 4.41 -1.20
CA ASN A 10 5.65 5.65 -1.77
C ASN A 10 4.50 6.56 -2.25
N MET A 11 3.54 6.01 -2.99
CA MET A 11 2.36 6.76 -3.45
C MET A 11 1.63 7.44 -2.28
N MET A 12 1.42 6.73 -1.17
CA MET A 12 0.77 7.31 0.02
C MET A 12 1.58 8.46 0.63
N ILE A 13 2.91 8.35 0.68
CA ILE A 13 3.79 9.41 1.20
C ILE A 13 3.78 10.62 0.29
N GLU A 14 3.84 10.39 -1.03
CA GLU A 14 3.80 11.44 -2.04
C GLU A 14 2.48 12.22 -2.01
N SER A 15 1.35 11.54 -1.78
CA SER A 15 0.06 12.22 -1.61
C SER A 15 -0.01 12.97 -0.28
N GLY A 16 0.66 12.49 0.76
CA GLY A 16 0.64 13.09 2.11
C GLY A 16 -0.73 13.01 2.79
N GLU A 17 -1.65 12.22 2.22
CA GLU A 17 -3.04 12.09 2.66
C GLU A 17 -3.23 10.87 3.57
N ARG A 18 -4.41 10.83 4.20
CA ARG A 18 -4.85 9.69 4.98
C ARG A 18 -5.77 8.85 4.10
N TYR A 19 -5.63 7.55 4.21
CA TYR A 19 -6.44 6.60 3.46
C TYR A 19 -7.15 5.65 4.43
N THR A 20 -8.32 5.19 4.02
CA THR A 20 -8.94 3.99 4.56
C THR A 20 -8.55 2.78 3.71
N GLU A 21 -8.91 1.57 4.13
CA GLU A 21 -8.60 0.37 3.33
C GLU A 21 -9.27 0.46 1.96
N GLU A 22 -10.54 0.88 1.92
CA GLU A 22 -11.29 1.08 0.69
C GLU A 22 -10.68 2.19 -0.18
N SER A 23 -10.42 3.38 0.38
CA SER A 23 -9.84 4.49 -0.39
C SER A 23 -8.45 4.18 -0.91
N LEU A 24 -7.65 3.41 -0.17
CA LEU A 24 -6.33 2.99 -0.61
C LEU A 24 -6.43 1.97 -1.76
N VAL A 25 -7.35 1.00 -1.68
CA VAL A 25 -7.59 0.05 -2.77
C VAL A 25 -7.99 0.77 -4.06
N GLU A 26 -8.93 1.71 -3.97
CA GLU A 26 -9.36 2.54 -5.10
C GLU A 26 -8.20 3.37 -5.67
N ALA A 27 -7.40 4.00 -4.80
CA ALA A 27 -6.24 4.77 -5.23
C ALA A 27 -5.19 3.88 -5.92
N ILE A 28 -4.96 2.67 -5.41
CA ILE A 28 -4.08 1.68 -6.03
C ILE A 28 -4.62 1.29 -7.41
N HIS A 29 -5.93 1.01 -7.54
CA HIS A 29 -6.56 0.66 -8.80
C HIS A 29 -6.45 1.81 -9.82
N ALA A 30 -6.65 3.06 -9.39
CA ALA A 30 -6.51 4.23 -10.25
C ALA A 30 -5.06 4.47 -10.70
N ARG A 31 -4.07 4.19 -9.84
CA ARG A 31 -2.65 4.44 -10.11
C ARG A 31 -1.99 3.32 -10.91
N PHE A 32 -2.27 2.06 -10.54
CA PHE A 32 -1.59 0.87 -11.06
C PHE A 32 -2.49 0.01 -11.96
N GLY A 33 -3.81 0.19 -11.90
CA GLY A 33 -4.81 -0.60 -12.60
C GLY A 33 -5.48 -1.65 -11.70
N GLU A 34 -6.76 -1.91 -11.90
CA GLU A 34 -7.52 -2.93 -11.17
C GLU A 34 -6.98 -4.36 -11.41
N ALA A 35 -6.42 -4.61 -12.59
CA ALA A 35 -5.77 -5.87 -12.93
C ALA A 35 -4.33 -5.98 -12.40
N ALA A 36 -3.82 -4.97 -11.69
CA ALA A 36 -2.48 -5.00 -11.12
C ALA A 36 -2.34 -6.13 -10.11
N ARG A 37 -1.13 -6.70 -10.08
CA ARG A 37 -0.72 -7.71 -9.11
C ARG A 37 0.52 -7.24 -8.39
N PHE A 38 0.48 -7.40 -7.07
CA PHE A 38 1.47 -6.86 -6.16
C PHE A 38 2.32 -7.97 -5.55
N HIS A 39 3.60 -7.64 -5.39
CA HIS A 39 4.58 -8.54 -4.83
C HIS A 39 5.27 -7.88 -3.63
N THR A 40 5.46 -8.65 -2.58
CA THR A 40 6.21 -8.29 -1.38
C THR A 40 7.31 -9.33 -1.19
N CYS A 41 8.27 -9.04 -0.32
CA CYS A 41 9.39 -9.95 -0.05
C CYS A 41 8.95 -11.34 0.46
N SER A 42 7.73 -11.48 0.95
CA SER A 42 7.21 -12.75 1.52
C SER A 42 5.98 -13.30 0.82
N ALA A 43 5.31 -12.52 -0.04
CA ALA A 43 4.06 -12.91 -0.71
C ALA A 43 4.00 -12.28 -2.11
N SER A 44 3.41 -12.98 -3.07
CA SER A 44 3.36 -12.60 -4.49
C SER A 44 1.95 -12.74 -5.05
N GLU A 45 1.67 -12.09 -6.19
CA GLU A 45 0.40 -12.17 -6.92
C GLU A 45 -0.83 -11.68 -6.14
N MET A 46 -0.62 -10.74 -5.21
CA MET A 46 -1.70 -10.18 -4.40
C MET A 46 -2.51 -9.15 -5.18
N THR A 47 -3.81 -9.11 -4.91
CA THR A 47 -4.67 -7.98 -5.29
C THR A 47 -4.37 -6.74 -4.44
N ALA A 48 -4.89 -5.58 -4.84
CA ALA A 48 -4.74 -4.36 -4.03
C ALA A 48 -5.29 -4.53 -2.61
N ALA A 49 -6.48 -5.14 -2.47
CA ALA A 49 -7.09 -5.41 -1.16
C ALA A 49 -6.22 -6.34 -0.30
N GLU A 50 -5.69 -7.43 -0.87
CA GLU A 50 -4.79 -8.34 -0.15
C GLU A 50 -3.49 -7.66 0.24
N LEU A 51 -2.93 -6.82 -0.63
CA LEU A 51 -1.73 -6.05 -0.32
C LEU A 51 -1.99 -5.10 0.86
N VAL A 52 -3.11 -4.37 0.86
CA VAL A 52 -3.48 -3.44 1.93
C VAL A 52 -3.64 -4.20 3.24
N ALA A 53 -4.40 -5.30 3.26
CA ALA A 53 -4.56 -6.13 4.45
C ALA A 53 -3.21 -6.69 4.94
N PHE A 54 -2.33 -7.11 4.03
CA PHE A 54 -0.99 -7.60 4.35
C PHE A 54 -0.12 -6.51 4.99
N LEU A 55 -0.12 -5.29 4.44
CA LEU A 55 0.62 -4.15 4.96
C LEU A 55 0.09 -3.71 6.33
N ALA A 56 -1.24 -3.73 6.51
CA ALA A 56 -1.90 -3.46 7.79
C ALA A 56 -1.46 -4.49 8.85
N ALA A 57 -1.53 -5.79 8.53
CA ALA A 57 -1.11 -6.88 9.41
C ALA A 57 0.39 -6.79 9.79
N ARG A 58 1.24 -6.25 8.90
CA ARG A 58 2.67 -6.02 9.16
C ARG A 58 2.96 -4.76 9.97
N GLY A 59 1.96 -3.96 10.33
CA GLY A 59 2.17 -2.69 11.06
C GLY A 59 2.92 -1.64 10.24
N LYS A 60 2.73 -1.67 8.91
CA LYS A 60 3.29 -0.67 7.99
C LYS A 60 2.48 0.62 7.98
N PHE A 61 1.21 0.55 8.34
CA PHE A 61 0.35 1.72 8.48
C PHE A 61 0.35 2.28 9.90
N ILE A 62 0.28 3.61 9.98
CA ILE A 62 0.17 4.39 11.20
C ILE A 62 -1.31 4.81 11.30
N PRO A 63 -2.06 4.30 12.29
CA PRO A 63 -3.45 4.70 12.49
C PRO A 63 -3.53 6.20 12.83
N ALA A 64 -4.52 6.86 12.25
CA ALA A 64 -4.82 8.27 12.47
C ALA A 64 -6.33 8.44 12.77
N ALA A 65 -6.74 9.64 13.16
CA ALA A 65 -8.14 9.91 13.52
C ALA A 65 -9.13 9.62 12.37
N ASP A 66 -8.68 9.67 11.12
CA ASP A 66 -9.50 9.54 9.90
C ASP A 66 -8.90 8.50 8.94
N GLY A 67 -8.60 7.31 9.46
CA GLY A 67 -7.99 6.21 8.68
C GLY A 67 -6.54 5.96 9.07
N PHE A 68 -5.66 5.82 8.09
CA PHE A 68 -4.24 5.56 8.32
C PHE A 68 -3.35 6.25 7.29
N SER A 69 -2.11 6.48 7.68
CA SER A 69 -1.06 6.99 6.80
C SER A 69 0.17 6.12 6.91
N THR A 70 1.21 6.37 6.12
CA THR A 70 2.47 5.64 6.18
C THR A 70 3.64 6.61 6.29
N HIS A 71 4.82 6.10 6.62
CA HIS A 71 6.03 6.89 6.75
C HIS A 71 7.15 6.29 5.91
N GLU A 72 8.03 7.13 5.37
CA GLU A 72 9.20 6.70 4.58
C GLU A 72 10.07 5.67 5.34
N SER A 73 10.16 5.80 6.66
CA SER A 73 10.91 4.89 7.53
C SER A 73 10.35 3.46 7.54
N LYS A 74 9.14 3.24 7.01
CA LYS A 74 8.52 1.91 6.89
C LYS A 74 8.85 1.22 5.55
N ILE A 75 9.46 1.95 4.61
CA ILE A 75 9.86 1.46 3.29
C ILE A 75 11.27 0.87 3.38
N CYS A 76 11.39 -0.43 3.09
CA CYS A 76 12.70 -1.08 3.07
C CYS A 76 13.38 -0.80 1.72
N ARG A 77 14.51 -0.10 1.74
CA ARG A 77 15.48 -0.12 0.63
C ARG A 77 16.31 -1.40 0.76
N HIS A 78 15.83 -2.51 0.19
CA HIS A 78 16.63 -3.73 0.08
C HIS A 78 16.88 -4.03 -1.39
#